data_AF-J9EIW8-F1
#
_entry.id   AF-J9EIW8-F1
#
_cell.length_a   1.000
_cell.length_b   1.000
_cell.length_c   1.000
_cell.angle_alpha   90.00
_cell.angle_beta   90.00
_cell.angle_gamma   90.00
#
_symmetry.space_group_name_H-M   'P 1'
#
loop_
_entity.id
_entity.type
_entity.pdbx_description
1 polymer ?
#
loop_
_entity_poly.entity_id
_entity_poly.type
_entity_poly.pdbx_seq_one_letter_code
_entity_poly.pdbx_strand_id
1 'polypeptide(L)'
;MNESFKKVERAIDDSQMTMDLVENEAARERLKSLRDWKDRRTNEINKLIKAESSLEENIKISQKLLDELGKALAEVDNREKSPELEELEHFAFSLEDRLQRALAQIQHTSLKKLPTNRSFIYAADFVSSAMRTLNSTIMQLAEPILTHINEEEANQLRDRLRRIGEQWKEYENLIREKRRRLDERFADESELNNEMDLLQF
;
A
#
# COMPACT_ATOMS: atom_id res chain seq x y z
N MET A 1 -31.23 -15.88 8.65
CA MET A 1 -31.33 -17.34 8.41
C MET A 1 -32.06 -17.54 7.08
N ASN A 2 -31.39 -18.16 6.10
CA ASN A 2 -31.77 -18.10 4.68
C ASN A 2 -33.08 -18.87 4.39
N GLU A 3 -34.09 -18.23 3.81
CA GLU A 3 -35.41 -18.84 3.61
C GLU A 3 -35.39 -20.10 2.72
N SER A 4 -34.44 -20.19 1.77
CA SER A 4 -34.28 -21.34 0.89
C SER A 4 -33.91 -22.62 1.66
N PHE A 5 -32.96 -22.55 2.59
CA PHE A 5 -32.57 -23.69 3.42
C PHE A 5 -33.69 -24.13 4.38
N LYS A 6 -34.54 -23.20 4.82
CA LYS A 6 -35.74 -23.51 5.62
C LYS A 6 -36.85 -24.17 4.80
N LYS A 7 -36.94 -23.88 3.50
CA LYS A 7 -37.89 -24.54 2.59
C LYS A 7 -37.47 -25.98 2.30
N VAL A 8 -36.17 -26.21 2.08
CA VAL A 8 -35.61 -27.56 1.85
C VAL A 8 -35.70 -28.41 3.11
N GLU A 9 -35.41 -27.85 4.29
CA GLU A 9 -35.58 -28.56 5.57
C GLU A 9 -37.02 -29.03 5.78
N ARG A 10 -38.00 -28.14 5.56
CA ARG A 10 -39.42 -28.49 5.60
C ARG A 10 -39.80 -29.58 4.62
N ALA A 11 -39.30 -29.53 3.38
CA ALA A 11 -39.58 -30.56 2.39
C ALA A 11 -39.01 -31.95 2.78
N ILE A 12 -37.85 -31.99 3.45
CA ILE A 12 -37.26 -33.23 3.98
C ILE A 12 -38.10 -33.77 5.14
N ASP A 13 -38.57 -32.89 6.03
CA ASP A 13 -39.42 -33.25 7.16
C ASP A 13 -40.79 -33.76 6.67
N ASP A 14 -41.40 -33.10 5.69
CA ASP A 14 -42.68 -33.48 5.08
C ASP A 14 -42.59 -34.83 4.36
N SER A 15 -41.41 -35.19 3.83
CA SER A 15 -41.17 -36.45 3.11
C SER A 15 -40.70 -37.60 4.03
N GLN A 16 -40.56 -37.36 5.34
CA GLN A 16 -39.99 -38.32 6.29
C GLN A 16 -40.82 -39.62 6.41
N MET A 17 -42.13 -39.55 6.19
CA MET A 17 -43.01 -40.73 6.26
C MET A 17 -43.02 -41.57 4.99
N THR A 18 -42.51 -41.04 3.87
CA THR A 18 -42.52 -41.69 2.55
C THR A 18 -41.14 -42.13 2.08
N MET A 19 -40.09 -41.68 2.77
CA MET A 19 -38.69 -41.89 2.42
C MET A 19 -38.05 -42.85 3.42
N ASP A 20 -37.16 -43.73 2.94
CA ASP A 20 -36.46 -44.68 3.80
C ASP A 20 -35.55 -43.95 4.79
N LEU A 21 -35.35 -44.54 5.98
CA LEU A 21 -34.58 -43.94 7.08
C LEU A 21 -33.18 -43.49 6.63
N VAL A 22 -32.50 -44.33 5.84
CA VAL A 22 -31.16 -44.07 5.31
C VAL A 22 -31.15 -42.89 4.34
N GLU A 23 -32.20 -42.76 3.52
CA GLU A 23 -32.33 -41.67 2.55
C GLU A 23 -32.64 -40.34 3.25
N ASN A 24 -33.47 -40.36 4.30
CA ASN A 24 -33.75 -39.18 5.13
C ASN A 24 -32.50 -38.66 5.84
N GLU A 25 -31.73 -39.57 6.44
CA GLU A 25 -30.47 -39.23 7.11
C GLU A 25 -29.44 -38.66 6.12
N ALA A 26 -29.30 -39.29 4.95
CA ALA A 26 -28.44 -38.77 3.88
C ALA A 26 -28.86 -37.39 3.38
N ALA A 27 -30.17 -37.13 3.24
CA ALA A 27 -30.69 -35.82 2.84
C ALA A 27 -30.38 -34.73 3.89
N ARG A 28 -30.51 -35.06 5.18
CA ARG A 28 -30.18 -34.14 6.29
C ARG A 28 -28.68 -33.85 6.37
N GLU A 29 -27.82 -34.85 6.22
CA GLU A 29 -26.37 -34.66 6.20
C GLU A 29 -25.90 -33.82 4.98
N ARG A 30 -26.52 -34.01 3.81
CA ARG A 30 -26.28 -33.14 2.64
C ARG A 30 -26.71 -31.70 2.91
N LEU A 31 -27.89 -31.49 3.50
CA LEU A 31 -28.39 -30.16 3.84
C LEU A 31 -27.46 -29.44 4.83
N LYS A 32 -26.99 -30.15 5.85
CA LYS A 32 -26.02 -29.66 6.84
C LYS A 32 -24.69 -29.30 6.17
N SER A 33 -24.14 -30.18 5.34
CA SER A 33 -22.90 -29.92 4.59
C SER A 33 -23.00 -28.68 3.70
N LEU A 34 -24.16 -28.48 3.06
CA LEU A 34 -24.43 -27.29 2.24
C LEU A 34 -24.53 -26.00 3.07
N ARG A 35 -25.13 -26.06 4.28
CA ARG A 35 -25.16 -24.93 5.22
C ARG A 35 -23.74 -24.55 5.65
N ASP A 36 -22.97 -25.54 6.09
CA ASP A 36 -21.58 -25.33 6.54
C ASP A 36 -20.70 -24.77 5.41
N TRP A 37 -20.83 -25.31 4.19
CA TRP A 37 -20.13 -24.80 3.02
C TRP A 37 -20.51 -23.36 2.71
N LYS A 38 -21.81 -23.02 2.75
CA LYS A 38 -22.28 -21.66 2.51
C LYS A 38 -21.76 -20.68 3.57
N ASP A 39 -21.78 -21.05 4.83
CA ASP A 39 -21.32 -20.20 5.92
C ASP A 39 -19.80 -19.96 5.82
N ARG A 40 -19.02 -21.00 5.49
CA ARG A 40 -17.60 -20.86 5.16
C ARG A 40 -17.38 -19.92 3.98
N ARG A 41 -18.11 -20.12 2.88
CA ARG A 41 -17.98 -19.28 1.68
C ARG A 41 -18.38 -17.83 1.94
N THR A 42 -19.41 -17.61 2.75
CA THR A 42 -19.83 -16.27 3.18
C THR A 42 -18.74 -15.59 4.00
N ASN A 43 -18.10 -16.33 4.92
CA ASN A 43 -16.99 -15.81 5.71
C ASN A 43 -15.76 -15.48 4.85
N GLU A 44 -15.45 -16.30 3.84
CA GLU A 44 -14.39 -16.02 2.86
C GLU A 44 -14.68 -14.74 2.07
N ILE A 45 -15.89 -14.60 1.52
CA ILE A 45 -16.31 -13.40 0.79
C ILE A 45 -16.22 -12.15 1.69
N ASN A 46 -16.68 -12.24 2.93
CA ASN A 46 -16.58 -11.12 3.89
C ASN A 46 -15.12 -10.73 4.19
N LYS A 47 -14.18 -11.69 4.21
CA LYS A 47 -12.74 -11.39 4.34
C LYS A 47 -12.21 -10.68 3.10
N LEU A 48 -12.60 -11.13 1.90
CA LEU A 48 -12.20 -10.51 0.64
C LEU A 48 -12.73 -9.08 0.51
N ILE A 49 -14.00 -8.82 0.83
CA ILE A 49 -14.59 -7.47 0.82
C ILE A 49 -13.82 -6.51 1.75
N LYS A 50 -13.42 -6.99 2.93
CA LYS A 50 -12.60 -6.21 3.87
C LYS A 50 -11.20 -5.93 3.32
N ALA A 51 -10.57 -6.92 2.68
CA ALA A 51 -9.27 -6.76 2.05
C ALA A 51 -9.32 -5.77 0.88
N GLU A 52 -10.35 -5.84 0.05
CA GLU A 52 -10.59 -4.91 -1.06
C GLU A 52 -10.78 -3.48 -0.56
N SER A 53 -11.61 -3.28 0.47
CA SER A 53 -11.82 -1.96 1.07
C SER A 53 -10.51 -1.36 1.61
N SER A 54 -9.69 -2.18 2.27
CA SER A 54 -8.37 -1.78 2.78
C SER A 54 -7.39 -1.44 1.65
N LEU A 55 -7.38 -2.23 0.58
CA LEU A 55 -6.54 -1.97 -0.59
C LEU A 55 -6.91 -0.65 -1.27
N GLU A 56 -8.19 -0.39 -1.48
CA GLU A 56 -8.67 0.84 -2.12
C GLU A 56 -8.34 2.08 -1.28
N GLU A 57 -8.43 1.98 0.05
CA GLU A 57 -7.99 3.04 0.96
C GLU A 57 -6.46 3.28 0.86
N ASN A 58 -5.67 2.22 0.84
CA ASN A 58 -4.21 2.31 0.67
C ASN A 58 -3.80 2.90 -0.69
N ILE A 59 -4.52 2.57 -1.76
CA ILE A 59 -4.32 3.17 -3.09
C ILE A 59 -4.60 4.68 -3.04
N LYS A 60 -5.69 5.11 -2.40
CA LYS A 60 -6.04 6.54 -2.24
C LYS A 60 -5.00 7.31 -1.44
N ILE A 61 -4.55 6.74 -0.32
CA ILE A 61 -3.49 7.34 0.51
C ILE A 61 -2.22 7.50 -0.33
N SER A 62 -1.82 6.44 -1.05
CA SER A 62 -0.64 6.47 -1.91
C SER A 62 -0.72 7.54 -2.99
N GLN A 63 -1.88 7.68 -3.66
CA GLN A 63 -2.07 8.71 -4.67
C GLN A 63 -1.96 10.12 -4.07
N LYS A 64 -2.59 10.36 -2.93
CA LYS A 64 -2.51 11.65 -2.24
C LYS A 64 -1.07 12.03 -1.89
N LEU A 65 -0.28 11.06 -1.46
CA LEU A 65 1.13 11.27 -1.14
C LEU A 65 1.95 11.57 -2.39
N LEU A 66 1.72 10.85 -3.48
CA LEU A 66 2.34 11.14 -4.77
C LEU A 66 2.03 12.58 -5.22
N ASP A 67 0.77 13.01 -5.07
CA ASP A 67 0.35 14.38 -5.41
C ASP A 67 1.02 15.43 -4.50
N GLU A 68 1.12 15.17 -3.20
CA GLU A 68 1.81 16.06 -2.25
C GLU A 68 3.33 16.14 -2.51
N LEU A 69 3.96 15.02 -2.84
CA LEU A 69 5.37 14.96 -3.25
C LEU A 69 5.58 15.72 -4.56
N GLY A 70 4.72 15.51 -5.55
CA GLY A 70 4.77 16.20 -6.83
C GLY A 70 4.68 17.72 -6.66
N LYS A 71 3.78 18.21 -5.81
CA LYS A 71 3.67 19.65 -5.48
C LYS A 71 4.95 20.18 -4.83
N ALA A 72 5.45 19.48 -3.82
CA ALA A 72 6.66 19.87 -3.11
C ALA A 72 7.87 19.93 -4.05
N LEU A 73 8.02 18.95 -4.95
CA LEU A 73 9.09 18.92 -5.93
C LEU A 73 8.96 20.03 -6.98
N ALA A 74 7.74 20.29 -7.48
CA ALA A 74 7.47 21.37 -8.42
C ALA A 74 7.72 22.77 -7.83
N GLU A 75 7.44 22.97 -6.54
CA GLU A 75 7.77 24.21 -5.82
C GLU A 75 9.28 24.49 -5.76
N VAL A 76 10.10 23.44 -5.79
CA VAL A 76 11.57 23.56 -5.88
C VAL A 76 12.01 23.85 -7.31
N ASP A 77 11.40 23.19 -8.30
CA ASP A 77 11.79 23.32 -9.72
C ASP A 77 11.36 24.64 -10.37
N ASN A 78 10.24 25.23 -9.94
CA ASN A 78 9.71 26.47 -10.52
C ASN A 78 10.40 27.75 -10.01
N ARG A 79 11.50 27.63 -9.27
CA ARG A 79 12.19 28.78 -8.69
C ARG A 79 13.14 29.41 -9.71
N GLU A 80 13.13 30.74 -9.79
CA GLU A 80 14.09 31.51 -10.60
C GLU A 80 15.51 31.52 -9.99
N LYS A 81 15.62 31.21 -8.70
CA LYS A 81 16.90 31.16 -7.96
C LYS A 81 17.10 29.78 -7.35
N SER A 82 18.36 29.34 -7.38
CA SER A 82 18.76 28.09 -6.71
C SER A 82 18.49 28.19 -5.22
N PRO A 83 17.84 27.19 -4.59
CA PRO A 83 17.57 27.22 -3.16
C PRO A 83 18.87 27.22 -2.35
N GLU A 84 18.82 27.95 -1.23
CA GLU A 84 19.89 27.98 -0.23
C GLU A 84 19.96 26.64 0.51
N LEU A 85 21.12 26.39 1.12
CA LEU A 85 21.44 25.12 1.76
C LEU A 85 20.45 24.77 2.90
N GLU A 86 20.13 25.74 3.75
CA GLU A 86 19.19 25.59 4.87
C GLU A 86 17.75 25.32 4.40
N GLU A 87 17.34 25.92 3.28
CA GLU A 87 16.03 25.67 2.70
C GLU A 87 15.90 24.25 2.16
N LEU A 88 16.97 23.74 1.57
CA LEU A 88 17.07 22.37 1.07
C LEU A 88 17.02 21.35 2.21
N GLU A 89 17.68 21.63 3.33
CA GLU A 89 17.57 20.79 4.54
C GLU A 89 16.14 20.75 5.06
N HIS A 90 15.51 21.91 5.23
CA HIS A 90 14.11 21.99 5.68
C HIS A 90 13.16 21.23 4.76
N PHE A 91 13.38 21.29 3.45
CA PHE A 91 12.61 20.53 2.48
C PHE A 91 12.78 19.02 2.65
N ALA A 92 14.03 18.55 2.78
CA ALA A 92 14.33 17.13 2.98
C ALA A 92 13.67 16.57 4.24
N PHE A 93 13.69 17.34 5.34
CA PHE A 93 13.00 16.98 6.59
C PHE A 93 11.49 16.88 6.42
N SER A 94 10.88 17.85 5.74
CA SER A 94 9.44 17.84 5.49
C SER A 94 9.02 16.61 4.68
N LEU A 95 9.84 16.23 3.70
CA LEU A 95 9.64 15.05 2.87
C LEU A 95 9.72 13.75 3.69
N GLU A 96 10.75 13.62 4.53
CA GLU A 96 10.98 12.45 5.36
C GLU A 96 9.84 12.21 6.35
N ASP A 97 9.38 13.27 7.05
CA ASP A 97 8.26 13.19 7.99
C ASP A 97 6.96 12.76 7.30
N ARG A 98 6.64 13.31 6.11
CA ARG A 98 5.46 12.92 5.34
C ARG A 98 5.51 11.44 4.93
N LEU A 99 6.68 10.95 4.51
CA LEU A 99 6.88 9.55 4.14
C LEU A 99 6.84 8.60 5.34
N GLN A 100 7.33 9.03 6.50
CA GLN A 100 7.19 8.26 7.75
C GLN A 100 5.73 8.09 8.16
N ARG A 101 4.93 9.15 8.08
CA ARG A 101 3.50 9.10 8.39
C ARG A 101 2.74 8.20 7.41
N ALA A 102 3.08 8.27 6.13
CA ALA A 102 2.54 7.40 5.09
C ALA A 102 2.82 5.92 5.34
N LEU A 103 4.08 5.59 5.60
CA LEU A 103 4.50 4.24 5.99
C LEU A 103 3.74 3.76 7.20
N ALA A 104 3.65 4.58 8.25
CA ALA A 104 2.95 4.22 9.46
C ALA A 104 1.47 3.95 9.17
N GLN A 105 0.78 4.78 8.38
CA GLN A 105 -0.62 4.55 8.01
C GLN A 105 -0.82 3.24 7.24
N ILE A 106 0.03 2.95 6.26
CA ILE A 106 -0.07 1.72 5.45
C ILE A 106 0.34 0.48 6.28
N GLN A 107 1.25 0.61 7.24
CA GLN A 107 1.58 -0.43 8.23
C GLN A 107 0.54 -0.57 9.34
N HIS A 108 -0.25 0.47 9.62
CA HIS A 108 -1.37 0.36 10.56
C HIS A 108 -2.56 -0.36 9.91
N THR A 109 -2.72 -0.27 8.59
CA THR A 109 -3.68 -1.05 7.81
C THR A 109 -3.14 -2.44 7.40
N SER A 110 -1.82 -2.62 7.35
CA SER A 110 -1.14 -3.88 6.96
C SER A 110 -0.29 -4.41 8.12
N LEU A 111 -0.60 -5.61 8.63
CA LEU A 111 -0.10 -6.26 9.87
C LEU A 111 1.43 -6.36 10.15
N LYS A 112 2.34 -5.64 9.48
CA LYS A 112 3.79 -5.71 9.73
C LYS A 112 4.40 -4.34 10.06
N LYS A 113 4.98 -4.26 11.27
CA LYS A 113 5.84 -3.17 11.72
C LYS A 113 7.27 -3.39 11.24
N LEU A 114 7.92 -2.34 10.74
CA LEU A 114 9.38 -2.28 10.56
C LEU A 114 10.02 -1.49 11.70
N PRO A 115 11.28 -1.78 12.06
CA PRO A 115 11.97 -1.13 13.15
C PRO A 115 12.39 0.29 12.72
N THR A 116 11.89 1.28 13.45
CA THR A 116 12.36 2.66 13.45
C THR A 116 13.70 2.74 14.18
N ASN A 117 14.81 2.89 13.46
CA ASN A 117 16.07 3.36 14.04
C ASN A 117 16.57 4.58 13.28
N ARG A 118 16.78 5.65 14.05
CA ARG A 118 17.20 7.00 13.61
C ARG A 118 18.72 7.07 13.46
N SER A 119 19.19 7.60 12.33
CA SER A 119 20.37 8.47 12.25
C SER A 119 20.35 9.31 10.96
N PHE A 120 20.77 10.56 11.08
CA PHE A 120 20.60 11.68 10.14
C PHE A 120 21.28 11.52 8.76
N ILE A 121 22.07 10.47 8.54
CA ILE A 121 22.76 10.22 7.27
C ILE A 121 21.90 9.35 6.33
N TYR A 122 20.76 8.84 6.82
CA TYR A 122 19.94 7.85 6.11
C TYR A 122 18.57 8.36 5.65
N ALA A 123 18.27 9.66 5.69
CA ALA A 123 16.93 10.16 5.34
C ALA A 123 16.51 9.77 3.90
N ALA A 124 17.40 9.88 2.91
CA ALA A 124 17.12 9.54 1.52
C ALA A 124 17.05 8.02 1.26
N ASP A 125 17.88 7.24 1.96
CA ASP A 125 17.80 5.77 1.97
C ASP A 125 16.54 5.28 2.68
N PHE A 126 16.13 5.99 3.72
CA PHE A 126 14.87 5.80 4.42
C PHE A 126 13.70 6.13 3.50
N VAL A 127 13.71 7.26 2.80
CA VAL A 127 12.70 7.65 1.80
C VAL A 127 12.61 6.61 0.69
N SER A 128 13.74 6.19 0.12
CA SER A 128 13.78 5.18 -0.95
C SER A 128 13.30 3.81 -0.46
N SER A 129 13.74 3.40 0.73
CA SER A 129 13.32 2.15 1.37
C SER A 129 11.84 2.17 1.74
N ALA A 130 11.34 3.31 2.23
CA ALA A 130 9.95 3.57 2.54
C ALA A 130 9.08 3.42 1.29
N MET A 131 9.46 4.09 0.20
CA MET A 131 8.76 4.01 -1.09
C MET A 131 8.70 2.58 -1.63
N ARG A 132 9.82 1.82 -1.60
CA ARG A 132 9.83 0.42 -2.03
C ARG A 132 8.97 -0.48 -1.14
N THR A 133 9.00 -0.26 0.16
CA THR A 133 8.21 -1.03 1.14
C THR A 133 6.72 -0.75 0.95
N LEU A 134 6.34 0.51 0.73
CA LEU A 134 4.97 0.90 0.43
C LEU A 134 4.47 0.21 -0.83
N ASN A 135 5.23 0.28 -1.92
CA ASN A 135 4.86 -0.35 -3.18
C ASN A 135 4.74 -1.88 -3.03
N SER A 136 5.69 -2.54 -2.35
CA SER A 136 5.62 -4.00 -2.17
C SER A 136 4.44 -4.43 -1.29
N THR A 137 4.11 -3.65 -0.25
CA THR A 137 2.98 -3.93 0.64
C THR A 137 1.65 -3.83 -0.12
N ILE A 138 1.48 -2.81 -0.95
CA ILE A 138 0.27 -2.65 -1.77
C ILE A 138 0.14 -3.82 -2.77
N MET A 139 1.24 -4.26 -3.39
CA MET A 139 1.22 -5.40 -4.30
C MET A 139 0.86 -6.71 -3.59
N GLN A 140 1.39 -6.94 -2.38
CA GLN A 140 1.06 -8.11 -1.56
C GLN A 140 -0.41 -8.13 -1.13
N LEU A 141 -1.00 -6.97 -0.85
CA LEU A 141 -2.43 -6.86 -0.51
C LEU A 141 -3.35 -7.15 -1.71
N ALA A 142 -2.88 -6.90 -2.93
CA ALA A 142 -3.66 -7.11 -4.15
C ALA A 142 -3.73 -8.58 -4.59
N GLU A 143 -2.69 -9.37 -4.33
CA GLU A 143 -2.57 -10.78 -4.74
C GLU A 143 -3.76 -11.69 -4.37
N PRO A 144 -4.29 -11.67 -3.13
CA PRO A 144 -5.46 -12.47 -2.78
C PRO A 144 -6.76 -12.01 -3.47
N ILE A 145 -6.86 -10.75 -3.87
CA ILE A 145 -8.04 -10.19 -4.54
C ILE A 145 -8.01 -10.53 -6.04
N LEU A 146 -6.84 -10.45 -6.67
CA LEU A 146 -6.64 -10.71 -8.10
C LEU A 146 -7.08 -12.13 -8.54
N THR A 147 -7.06 -13.10 -7.62
CA THR A 147 -7.49 -14.48 -7.90
C THR A 147 -9.00 -14.68 -7.82
N HIS A 148 -9.76 -13.70 -7.33
CA HIS A 148 -11.20 -13.79 -7.04
C HIS A 148 -12.07 -12.83 -7.85
N ILE A 149 -11.46 -11.91 -8.59
CA ILE A 149 -12.14 -10.96 -9.48
C ILE A 149 -12.05 -11.42 -10.94
N ASN A 150 -12.87 -10.84 -11.83
CA ASN A 150 -12.79 -11.17 -13.24
C ASN A 150 -11.53 -10.57 -13.90
N GLU A 151 -11.13 -11.10 -15.06
CA GLU A 151 -9.86 -10.73 -15.69
C GLU A 151 -9.82 -9.23 -16.09
N GLU A 152 -10.96 -8.65 -16.45
CA GLU A 152 -11.04 -7.23 -16.82
C GLU A 152 -10.78 -6.32 -15.61
N GLU A 153 -11.46 -6.58 -14.48
CA GLU A 153 -11.23 -5.89 -13.21
C GLU A 153 -9.81 -6.12 -12.69
N ALA A 154 -9.27 -7.33 -12.84
CA ALA A 154 -7.89 -7.65 -12.49
C ALA A 154 -6.89 -6.83 -13.31
N ASN A 155 -7.12 -6.68 -14.60
CA ASN A 155 -6.27 -5.88 -15.48
C ASN A 155 -6.35 -4.39 -15.14
N GLN A 156 -7.54 -3.86 -14.85
CA GLN A 156 -7.69 -2.47 -14.39
C GLN A 156 -6.98 -2.21 -13.06
N LEU A 157 -7.08 -3.15 -12.11
CA LEU A 157 -6.37 -3.05 -10.83
C LEU A 157 -4.85 -3.13 -11.04
N ARG A 158 -4.35 -4.09 -11.85
CA ARG A 158 -2.93 -4.19 -12.22
C ARG A 158 -2.43 -2.91 -12.87
N ASP A 159 -3.21 -2.29 -13.74
CA ASP A 159 -2.86 -1.04 -14.40
C ASP A 159 -2.75 0.13 -13.43
N ARG A 160 -3.71 0.27 -12.50
CA ARG A 160 -3.66 1.30 -11.45
C ARG A 160 -2.44 1.11 -10.56
N LEU A 161 -2.20 -0.13 -10.12
CA LEU A 161 -1.05 -0.47 -9.28
C LEU A 161 0.28 -0.24 -9.97
N ARG A 162 0.37 -0.59 -11.26
CA ARG A 162 1.55 -0.33 -12.10
C ARG A 162 1.84 1.16 -12.20
N ARG A 163 0.83 1.99 -12.52
CA ARG A 163 1.00 3.45 -12.64
C ARG A 163 1.50 4.07 -11.33
N ILE A 164 0.92 3.65 -10.19
CA ILE A 164 1.37 4.09 -8.87
C ILE A 164 2.83 3.69 -8.63
N GLY A 165 3.19 2.44 -8.93
CA GLY A 165 4.57 1.96 -8.81
C GLY A 165 5.57 2.70 -9.70
N GLU A 166 5.17 3.05 -10.92
CA GLU A 166 5.97 3.86 -11.85
C GLU A 166 6.19 5.28 -11.33
N GLN A 167 5.13 5.95 -10.86
CA GLN A 167 5.21 7.29 -10.26
C GLN A 167 6.11 7.31 -9.01
N TRP A 168 6.01 6.28 -8.16
CA TRP A 168 6.91 6.14 -7.00
C TRP A 168 8.37 6.04 -7.44
N LYS A 169 8.66 5.27 -8.49
CA LYS A 169 10.02 5.09 -9.01
C LYS A 169 10.56 6.37 -9.65
N GLU A 170 9.72 7.12 -10.36
CA GLU A 170 10.07 8.43 -10.91
C GLU A 170 10.45 9.42 -9.81
N TYR A 171 9.66 9.50 -8.74
CA TYR A 171 9.99 10.37 -7.61
C TYR A 171 11.21 9.88 -6.82
N GLU A 172 11.41 8.57 -6.63
CA GLU A 172 12.64 8.02 -6.03
C GLU A 172 13.88 8.49 -6.81
N ASN A 173 13.85 8.37 -8.13
CA ASN A 173 14.95 8.79 -8.99
C ASN A 173 15.19 10.31 -8.93
N LEU A 174 14.12 11.11 -8.95
CA LEU A 174 14.22 12.56 -8.89
C LEU A 174 14.83 13.03 -7.56
N ILE A 175 14.38 12.44 -6.44
CA ILE A 175 14.91 12.76 -5.11
C ILE A 175 16.39 12.36 -5.02
N ARG A 176 16.76 11.17 -5.53
CA ARG A 176 18.16 10.71 -5.54
C ARG A 176 19.05 11.65 -6.37
N GLU A 177 18.59 12.09 -7.53
CA GLU A 177 19.34 13.02 -8.37
C GLU A 177 19.47 14.42 -7.73
N LYS A 178 18.40 14.96 -7.13
CA LYS A 178 18.47 16.23 -6.40
C LYS A 178 19.45 16.14 -5.23
N ARG A 179 19.49 15.01 -4.54
CA ARG A 179 20.46 14.76 -3.47
C ARG A 179 21.90 14.74 -3.97
N ARG A 180 22.18 14.01 -5.05
CA ARG A 180 23.51 13.94 -5.67
C ARG A 180 24.07 15.34 -5.95
N ARG A 181 23.27 16.21 -6.56
CA ARG A 181 23.66 17.61 -6.85
C ARG A 181 23.92 18.43 -5.58
N LEU A 182 23.20 18.13 -4.51
CA LEU A 182 23.36 18.77 -3.21
C LEU A 182 24.69 18.38 -2.58
N ASP A 183 25.00 17.08 -2.57
CA ASP A 183 26.25 16.55 -2.03
C ASP A 183 27.46 17.06 -2.84
N GLU A 184 27.32 17.23 -4.17
CA GLU A 184 28.32 17.88 -5.03
C GLU A 184 28.55 19.35 -4.62
N ARG A 185 27.47 20.13 -4.45
CA ARG A 185 27.59 21.52 -3.99
C ARG A 185 28.22 21.66 -2.60
N PHE A 186 27.92 20.73 -1.69
CA PHE A 186 28.54 20.68 -0.37
C PHE A 186 30.05 20.43 -0.45
N ALA A 187 30.48 19.56 -1.36
CA ALA A 187 31.90 19.33 -1.60
C ALA A 187 32.58 20.59 -2.15
N ASP A 188 31.97 21.24 -3.16
CA ASP A 188 32.48 22.47 -3.75
C ASP A 188 32.59 23.62 -2.72
N GLU A 189 31.59 23.79 -1.86
CA GLU A 189 31.56 24.83 -0.82
C GLU A 189 32.58 24.54 0.29
N SER A 190 32.79 23.27 0.64
CA SER A 190 33.85 22.87 1.58
C SER A 190 35.25 23.10 1.01
N GLU A 191 35.46 22.85 -0.29
CA GLU A 191 36.74 23.14 -0.97
C GLU A 191 37.00 24.64 -1.01
N LEU A 192 36.00 25.45 -1.38
CA LEU A 192 36.07 26.91 -1.38
C LEU A 192 36.38 27.49 0.00
N ASN A 193 35.72 27.00 1.06
CA ASN A 193 36.01 27.45 2.43
C ASN A 193 37.43 27.08 2.86
N ASN A 194 37.90 25.87 2.54
CA ASN A 194 39.29 25.47 2.82
C ASN A 194 40.30 26.35 2.07
N GLU A 195 40.04 26.71 0.81
CA GLU A 195 40.90 27.62 0.04
C GLU A 195 40.87 29.05 0.60
N MET A 196 39.71 29.53 1.04
CA MET A 196 39.58 30.83 1.70
C MET A 196 40.34 30.89 3.02
N ASP A 197 40.27 29.84 3.84
CA ASP A 197 41.01 29.74 5.10
C ASP A 197 42.53 29.75 4.87
N LEU A 198 43.00 29.18 3.75
CA LEU A 198 44.40 29.24 3.35
C LEU A 198 44.84 30.64 2.88
N LEU A 199 43.91 31.48 2.41
CA LEU A 199 44.16 32.85 1.93
C LEU A 199 44.03 33.92 3.04
N GLN A 200 43.60 33.56 4.25
CA GLN A 200 43.47 34.49 5.39
C GLN A 200 44.78 34.73 6.19
N PHE A 201 45.94 34.38 5.62
CA PHE A 201 47.25 34.75 6.15
C PHE A 201 47.84 35.96 5.40
#